data_AF-A0A9E8MZE6-F1
#
_entry.id   AF-A0A9E8MZE6-F1
#
_cell.length_a   1.000
_cell.length_b   1.000
_cell.length_c   1.000
_cell.angle_alpha   90.00
_cell.angle_beta   90.00
_cell.angle_gamma   90.00
#
_symmetry.space_group_name_H-M   'P 1'
#
loop_
_entity.id
_entity.type
_entity.pdbx_description
1 polymer ?
#
loop_
_entity_poly.entity_id
_entity_poly.type
_entity_poly.pdbx_seq_one_letter_code
_entity_poly.pdbx_strand_id
1 'polypeptide(L)'
;MQSVEGTRDGLLIEGIGDRNLVILTLKSWLVVFAIKNSLKIRKGLKFGGSWSLTAAIVWVFDYIWMPWLGITFQYFAMIPLFLSLVVACYIGLYLYNFLDEDVFFIGKIKPWLDAESSWVKIERIKQVVRKSPKLTFIVLSSWWSPLHAHFFFRDNNKGDKMAVVSIVEGSIYCTLFWGVVIDLIIFIYRWVKMLFHHYTF
;
A
#
# COMPACT_ATOMS: atom_id res chain seq x y z
N MET A 1 72.74 -35.88 45.47
CA MET A 1 73.43 -36.42 44.28
C MET A 1 72.37 -36.91 43.32
N GLN A 2 72.33 -36.31 42.11
CA GLN A 2 71.81 -36.83 40.81
C GLN A 2 70.34 -37.31 40.73
N SER A 3 69.58 -37.18 39.64
CA SER A 3 69.58 -36.36 38.42
C SER A 3 68.24 -36.61 37.68
N VAL A 4 67.71 -35.56 37.06
CA VAL A 4 66.79 -35.44 35.89
C VAL A 4 66.47 -36.71 35.07
N GLU A 5 65.19 -36.92 34.69
CA GLU A 5 64.61 -36.91 33.30
C GLU A 5 63.16 -37.48 33.28
N GLY A 6 62.14 -36.72 32.87
CA GLY A 6 61.36 -36.92 31.61
C GLY A 6 60.26 -37.99 31.75
N THR A 7 58.99 -37.83 31.38
CA THR A 7 58.41 -37.15 30.23
C THR A 7 56.88 -37.07 30.40
N ARG A 8 56.31 -36.05 29.74
CA ARG A 8 54.90 -35.75 29.45
C ARG A 8 53.96 -36.96 29.27
N ASP A 9 52.77 -36.87 29.84
CA ASP A 9 51.50 -37.23 29.20
C ASP A 9 50.34 -36.53 29.92
N GLY A 10 50.33 -35.20 29.77
CA GLY A 10 49.10 -34.43 29.85
C GLY A 10 48.48 -34.35 28.45
N LEU A 11 47.16 -34.15 28.44
CA LEU A 11 46.43 -33.41 27.39
C LEU A 11 45.91 -34.20 26.18
N LEU A 12 44.98 -35.15 26.37
CA LEU A 12 44.17 -35.66 25.25
C LEU A 12 42.68 -35.93 25.57
N ILE A 13 42.07 -35.20 26.51
CA ILE A 13 40.60 -35.25 26.71
C ILE A 13 40.01 -33.85 26.97
N GLU A 14 40.29 -32.86 26.12
CA GLU A 14 39.58 -31.56 26.19
C GLU A 14 39.23 -30.95 24.80
N GLY A 15 39.51 -31.64 23.69
CA GLY A 15 39.43 -31.03 22.34
C GLY A 15 38.21 -31.36 21.47
N ILE A 16 37.35 -32.30 21.87
CA ILE A 16 36.28 -32.85 20.99
C ILE A 16 34.88 -32.34 21.35
N GLY A 17 34.64 -31.95 22.61
CA GLY A 17 33.36 -31.39 23.05
C GLY A 17 33.08 -30.00 22.47
N ASP A 18 34.10 -29.14 22.42
CA ASP A 18 33.95 -27.75 22.02
C ASP A 18 33.70 -27.56 20.52
N ARG A 19 34.34 -28.36 19.65
CA ARG A 19 34.12 -28.25 18.20
C ARG A 19 32.70 -28.61 17.81
N ASN A 20 32.12 -29.63 18.44
CA ASN A 20 30.73 -30.03 18.17
C ASN A 20 29.73 -29.00 18.71
N LEU A 21 30.02 -28.38 19.85
CA LEU A 21 29.18 -27.31 20.42
C LEU A 21 29.22 -26.02 19.58
N VAL A 22 30.41 -25.64 19.08
CA VAL A 22 30.62 -24.51 18.17
C VAL A 22 29.95 -24.75 16.81
N ILE A 23 30.05 -25.97 16.27
CA ILE A 23 29.37 -26.36 15.02
C ILE A 23 27.83 -26.37 15.20
N LEU A 24 27.32 -26.84 16.33
CA LEU A 24 25.88 -26.81 16.64
C LEU A 24 25.35 -25.38 16.79
N THR A 25 26.08 -24.50 17.48
CA THR A 25 25.69 -23.08 17.62
C THR A 25 25.76 -22.32 16.29
N LEU A 26 26.78 -22.55 15.45
CA LEU A 26 26.86 -21.99 14.09
C LEU A 26 25.73 -22.49 13.18
N LYS A 27 25.42 -23.80 13.21
CA LYS A 27 24.29 -24.37 12.45
C LYS A 27 22.95 -23.79 12.91
N SER A 28 22.78 -23.60 14.23
CA SER A 28 21.57 -22.99 14.81
C SER A 28 21.40 -21.53 14.36
N TRP A 29 22.49 -20.76 14.35
CA TRP A 29 22.48 -19.38 13.86
C TRP A 29 22.22 -19.27 12.36
N LEU A 30 22.78 -20.17 11.54
CA LEU A 30 22.51 -20.22 10.10
C LEU A 30 21.05 -20.57 9.81
N VAL A 31 20.45 -21.49 10.58
CA VAL A 31 19.03 -21.84 10.46
C VAL A 31 18.14 -20.65 10.87
N VAL A 32 18.43 -19.99 12.00
CA VAL A 32 17.68 -18.80 12.43
C VAL A 32 17.85 -17.65 11.43
N PHE A 33 19.04 -17.44 10.89
CA PHE A 33 19.32 -16.42 9.88
C PHE A 33 18.62 -16.74 8.55
N ALA A 34 18.65 -17.99 8.09
CA ALA A 34 17.97 -18.44 6.89
C ALA A 34 16.44 -18.41 7.04
N ILE A 35 15.91 -18.74 8.22
CA ILE A 35 14.48 -18.58 8.54
C ILE A 35 14.11 -17.10 8.54
N LYS A 36 14.92 -16.23 9.17
CA LYS A 36 14.66 -14.79 9.23
C LYS A 36 14.77 -14.12 7.86
N ASN A 37 15.72 -14.53 7.02
CA ASN A 37 15.87 -14.05 5.65
C ASN A 37 14.80 -14.63 4.73
N SER A 38 14.45 -15.91 4.84
CA SER A 38 13.35 -16.49 4.04
C SER A 38 12.00 -15.86 4.41
N LEU A 39 11.75 -15.56 5.69
CA LEU A 39 10.58 -14.78 6.13
C LEU A 39 10.59 -13.35 5.58
N LYS A 40 11.75 -12.66 5.57
CA LYS A 40 11.88 -11.34 4.93
C LYS A 40 11.62 -11.38 3.44
N ILE A 41 12.16 -12.37 2.73
CA ILE A 41 11.96 -12.54 1.28
C ILE A 41 10.51 -12.89 0.99
N ARG A 42 9.88 -13.79 1.75
CA ARG A 42 8.46 -14.14 1.60
C ARG A 42 7.56 -12.94 1.87
N LYS A 43 7.88 -12.12 2.89
CA LYS A 43 7.17 -10.86 3.18
C LYS A 43 7.39 -9.83 2.08
N GLY A 44 8.61 -9.69 1.55
CA GLY A 44 8.91 -8.78 0.45
C GLY A 44 8.26 -9.18 -0.88
N LEU A 45 8.16 -10.48 -1.17
CA LEU A 45 7.53 -11.00 -2.38
C LEU A 45 6.00 -10.87 -2.32
N LYS A 46 5.40 -11.13 -1.15
CA LYS A 46 3.97 -10.90 -0.90
C LYS A 46 3.63 -9.41 -0.99
N PHE A 47 4.45 -8.57 -0.36
CA PHE A 47 4.31 -7.11 -0.39
C PHE A 47 4.40 -6.53 -1.81
N GLY A 48 5.37 -6.99 -2.60
CA GLY A 48 5.49 -6.61 -4.00
C GLY A 48 4.30 -7.07 -4.84
N GLY A 49 3.83 -8.29 -4.63
CA GLY A 49 2.67 -8.84 -5.33
C GLY A 49 1.37 -8.07 -5.07
N SER A 50 1.05 -7.80 -3.80
CA SER A 50 -0.14 -7.04 -3.42
C SER A 50 -0.08 -5.60 -3.95
N TRP A 51 1.08 -4.95 -3.79
CA TRP A 51 1.27 -3.58 -4.27
C TRP A 51 1.18 -3.47 -5.79
N SER A 52 1.83 -4.37 -6.52
CA SER A 52 1.75 -4.41 -7.99
C SER A 52 0.34 -4.71 -8.46
N LEU A 53 -0.41 -5.58 -7.77
CA LEU A 53 -1.81 -5.85 -8.09
C LEU A 53 -2.69 -4.61 -7.86
N THR A 54 -2.54 -3.93 -6.72
CA THR A 54 -3.28 -2.69 -6.44
C THR A 54 -2.94 -1.60 -7.44
N ALA A 55 -1.64 -1.40 -7.74
CA ALA A 55 -1.18 -0.44 -8.73
C ALA A 55 -1.72 -0.78 -10.13
N ALA A 56 -1.71 -2.05 -10.53
CA ALA A 56 -2.26 -2.49 -11.81
C ALA A 56 -3.76 -2.24 -11.90
N ILE A 57 -4.53 -2.51 -10.84
CA ILE A 57 -5.97 -2.24 -10.80
C ILE A 57 -6.25 -0.74 -10.94
N VAL A 58 -5.52 0.11 -10.19
CA VAL A 58 -5.65 1.57 -10.30
C VAL A 58 -5.30 2.03 -11.71
N TRP A 59 -4.21 1.52 -12.29
CA TRP A 59 -3.77 1.93 -13.62
C TRP A 59 -4.74 1.50 -14.72
N VAL A 60 -5.24 0.27 -14.68
CA VAL A 60 -6.27 -0.21 -15.60
C VAL A 60 -7.55 0.63 -15.45
N PHE A 61 -7.91 0.99 -14.22
CA PHE A 61 -9.08 1.81 -13.97
C PHE A 61 -8.92 3.23 -14.55
N ASP A 62 -7.83 3.93 -14.22
CA ASP A 62 -7.62 5.34 -14.60
C ASP A 62 -7.36 5.53 -16.10
N TYR A 63 -6.62 4.62 -16.73
CA TYR A 63 -6.13 4.80 -18.11
C TYR A 63 -6.89 4.02 -19.16
N ILE A 64 -7.64 2.98 -18.78
CA ILE A 64 -8.36 2.13 -19.74
C ILE A 64 -9.86 2.23 -19.49
N TRP A 65 -10.28 1.88 -18.26
CA TRP A 65 -11.70 1.76 -17.96
C TRP A 65 -12.42 3.11 -17.93
N MET A 66 -11.86 4.09 -17.22
CA MET A 66 -12.46 5.42 -17.10
C MET A 66 -12.57 6.15 -18.45
N PRO A 67 -11.52 6.20 -19.30
CA PRO A 67 -11.64 6.79 -20.64
C PRO A 67 -12.66 6.04 -21.52
N TRP A 68 -12.69 4.71 -21.45
CA TRP A 68 -13.66 3.92 -22.20
C TRP A 68 -15.11 4.22 -21.78
N LEU A 69 -15.36 4.34 -20.47
CA LEU A 69 -16.67 4.77 -19.94
C LEU A 69 -17.04 6.18 -20.41
N GLY A 70 -16.09 7.11 -20.37
CA GLY A 70 -16.30 8.49 -20.82
C GLY A 70 -16.64 8.58 -22.31
N ILE A 71 -15.97 7.78 -23.16
CA ILE A 71 -16.27 7.75 -24.61
C ILE A 71 -17.63 7.10 -24.87
N THR A 72 -17.92 5.97 -24.21
CA THR A 72 -19.09 5.14 -24.48
C THR A 72 -20.38 5.76 -23.95
N PHE A 73 -20.35 6.27 -22.72
CA PHE A 73 -21.54 6.76 -22.01
C PHE A 73 -21.62 8.29 -21.90
N GLN A 74 -20.54 9.01 -22.23
CA GLN A 74 -20.46 10.47 -22.14
C GLN A 74 -20.96 10.98 -20.77
N TYR A 75 -21.98 11.84 -20.75
CA TYR A 75 -22.56 12.42 -19.54
C TYR A 75 -23.20 11.38 -18.61
N PHE A 76 -23.53 10.18 -19.10
CA PHE A 76 -24.06 9.09 -18.28
C PHE A 76 -22.96 8.23 -17.64
N ALA A 77 -21.68 8.53 -17.87
CA ALA A 77 -20.55 7.74 -17.35
C ALA A 77 -20.49 7.67 -15.82
N MET A 78 -21.13 8.60 -15.09
CA MET A 78 -21.13 8.61 -13.63
C MET A 78 -21.74 7.36 -13.00
N ILE A 79 -22.83 6.82 -13.56
CA ILE A 79 -23.50 5.62 -13.01
C ILE A 79 -22.60 4.37 -13.12
N PRO A 80 -22.11 3.99 -14.32
CA PRO A 80 -21.23 2.83 -14.44
C PRO A 80 -19.88 3.05 -13.73
N LEU A 81 -19.39 4.30 -13.65
CA LEU A 81 -18.19 4.63 -12.89
C LEU A 81 -18.38 4.36 -11.39
N PHE A 82 -19.49 4.82 -10.80
CA PHE A 82 -19.82 4.57 -9.41
C PHE A 82 -19.90 3.07 -9.09
N LEU A 83 -20.66 2.32 -9.88
CA LEU A 83 -20.81 0.87 -9.68
C LEU A 83 -19.46 0.16 -9.79
N SER A 84 -18.63 0.54 -10.77
CA SER A 84 -17.29 -0.03 -10.95
C SER A 84 -16.39 0.26 -9.75
N LEU A 85 -16.43 1.49 -9.23
CA LEU A 85 -15.64 1.90 -8.05
C LEU A 85 -16.04 1.12 -6.80
N VAL A 86 -17.34 0.95 -6.56
CA VAL A 86 -17.84 0.20 -5.39
C VAL A 86 -17.38 -1.25 -5.48
N VAL A 87 -17.53 -1.90 -6.63
CA VAL A 87 -17.11 -3.30 -6.84
C VAL A 87 -15.59 -3.44 -6.70
N ALA A 88 -14.82 -2.58 -7.35
CA ALA A 88 -13.36 -2.60 -7.27
C ALA A 88 -12.85 -2.39 -5.84
N CYS A 89 -13.44 -1.44 -5.09
CA CYS A 89 -13.07 -1.20 -3.70
C CYS A 89 -13.46 -2.37 -2.80
N TYR A 90 -14.59 -3.03 -3.05
CA TYR A 90 -15.01 -4.19 -2.28
C TYR A 90 -14.08 -5.40 -2.51
N ILE A 91 -13.72 -5.66 -3.78
CA ILE A 91 -12.71 -6.68 -4.13
C ILE A 91 -11.37 -6.34 -3.50
N GLY A 92 -10.95 -5.08 -3.54
CA GLY A 92 -9.72 -4.61 -2.91
C GLY A 92 -9.72 -4.79 -1.39
N LEU A 93 -10.85 -4.51 -0.72
CA LEU A 93 -11.01 -4.76 0.71
C LEU A 93 -10.90 -6.26 1.04
N TYR A 94 -11.57 -7.12 0.25
CA TYR A 94 -11.48 -8.56 0.40
C TYR A 94 -10.05 -9.07 0.23
N LEU A 95 -9.36 -8.64 -0.83
CA LEU A 95 -7.97 -9.01 -1.10
C LEU A 95 -7.03 -8.53 0.02
N TYR A 96 -7.23 -7.31 0.51
CA TYR A 96 -6.43 -6.76 1.61
C TYR A 96 -6.58 -7.60 2.88
N ASN A 97 -7.81 -7.94 3.25
CA ASN A 97 -8.09 -8.80 4.41
C ASN A 97 -7.56 -10.23 4.20
N PHE A 98 -7.65 -10.76 2.98
CA PHE A 98 -7.14 -12.11 2.65
C PHE A 98 -5.61 -12.19 2.72
N LEU A 99 -4.92 -11.13 2.31
CA LEU A 99 -3.45 -11.09 2.26
C LEU A 99 -2.83 -10.75 3.63
N ASP A 100 -3.63 -10.22 4.57
CA ASP A 100 -3.20 -9.80 5.92
C ASP A 100 -2.04 -8.79 5.88
N GLU A 101 -1.98 -7.98 4.82
CA GLU A 101 -0.89 -7.04 4.59
C GLU A 101 -1.25 -5.63 5.08
N ASP A 102 -1.10 -5.43 6.39
CA ASP A 102 -1.32 -4.13 7.04
C ASP A 102 -0.16 -3.13 6.85
N VAL A 103 0.63 -3.29 5.79
CA VAL A 103 2.03 -2.83 5.78
C VAL A 103 2.20 -1.39 5.29
N PHE A 104 1.37 -0.92 4.35
CA PHE A 104 1.65 0.35 3.66
C PHE A 104 0.97 1.58 4.28
N PHE A 105 -0.33 1.51 4.55
CA PHE A 105 -1.08 2.70 4.98
C PHE A 105 -1.08 2.88 6.51
N ILE A 106 -1.49 1.86 7.25
CA ILE A 106 -1.56 1.94 8.72
C ILE A 106 -0.14 1.97 9.33
N GLY A 107 0.76 1.11 8.84
CA GLY A 107 2.12 0.96 9.39
C GLY A 107 3.10 2.09 9.09
N LYS A 108 2.83 2.98 8.11
CA LYS A 108 3.74 4.07 7.73
C LYS A 108 3.12 5.45 7.80
N ILE A 109 1.87 5.62 7.37
CA ILE A 109 1.26 6.96 7.26
C ILE A 109 0.79 7.47 8.61
N LYS A 110 0.17 6.63 9.46
CA LYS A 110 -0.23 7.05 10.82
C LYS A 110 1.00 7.45 11.67
N PRO A 111 2.06 6.64 11.76
CA PRO A 111 3.28 7.05 12.44
C PRO A 111 3.94 8.29 11.83
N TRP A 112 3.93 8.43 10.50
CA TRP A 112 4.41 9.65 9.86
C TRP A 112 3.57 10.86 10.23
N LEU A 113 2.24 10.72 10.28
CA LEU A 113 1.33 11.79 10.66
C LEU A 113 1.57 12.20 12.11
N ASP A 114 1.88 11.26 13.01
CA ASP A 114 2.10 11.49 14.43
C ASP A 114 3.52 12.01 14.76
N ALA A 115 4.52 11.64 13.96
CA ALA A 115 5.90 12.09 14.15
C ALA A 115 6.06 13.59 13.97
N GLU A 116 6.83 14.22 14.85
CA GLU A 116 7.20 15.64 14.74
C GLU A 116 8.05 15.86 13.47
N SER A 117 7.72 16.90 12.70
CA SER A 117 8.52 17.28 11.53
C SER A 117 9.31 18.56 11.77
N SER A 118 10.60 18.53 11.43
CA SER A 118 11.47 19.73 11.49
C SER A 118 11.10 20.79 10.43
N TRP A 119 10.29 20.42 9.44
CA TRP A 119 9.90 21.27 8.33
C TRP A 119 8.54 21.92 8.59
N VAL A 120 8.51 23.23 8.82
CA VAL A 120 7.29 24.02 9.12
C VAL A 120 6.17 23.80 8.11
N LYS A 121 6.49 23.65 6.81
CA LYS A 121 5.49 23.39 5.76
C LYS A 121 4.82 22.01 5.92
N ILE A 122 5.59 21.00 6.26
CA ILE A 122 5.08 19.63 6.46
C ILE A 122 4.19 19.61 7.71
N GLU A 123 4.62 20.27 8.78
CA GLU A 123 3.83 20.33 10.02
C GLU A 123 2.47 21.00 9.81
N ARG A 124 2.42 22.09 9.02
CA ARG A 124 1.15 22.72 8.64
C ARG A 124 0.23 21.77 7.87
N ILE A 125 0.76 20.97 6.95
CA ILE A 125 -0.04 19.97 6.21
C ILE A 125 -0.60 18.93 7.18
N LYS A 126 0.24 18.39 8.08
CA LYS A 126 -0.20 17.44 9.10
C LYS A 126 -1.29 18.02 10.01
N GLN A 127 -1.16 19.29 10.41
CA GLN A 127 -2.16 20.00 11.19
C GLN A 127 -3.50 20.12 10.45
N VAL A 128 -3.48 20.47 9.17
CA VAL A 128 -4.71 20.54 8.35
C VAL A 128 -5.38 19.16 8.26
N VAL A 129 -4.59 18.11 8.01
CA VAL A 129 -5.07 16.73 7.94
C VAL A 129 -5.78 16.32 9.24
N ARG A 130 -5.18 16.66 10.40
CA ARG A 130 -5.76 16.38 11.73
C ARG A 130 -6.99 17.24 12.04
N LYS A 131 -6.98 18.53 11.65
CA LYS A 131 -8.06 19.48 11.94
C LYS A 131 -9.33 19.21 11.13
N SER A 132 -9.22 18.57 9.97
CA SER A 132 -10.34 18.40 9.05
C SER A 132 -10.42 16.98 8.48
N PRO A 133 -10.75 15.97 9.32
CA PRO A 133 -10.78 14.56 8.89
C PRO A 133 -11.77 14.32 7.76
N LYS A 134 -12.93 15.00 7.74
CA LYS A 134 -13.90 14.91 6.65
C LYS A 134 -13.34 15.41 5.32
N LEU A 135 -12.65 16.55 5.32
CA LEU A 135 -12.04 17.11 4.11
C LEU A 135 -10.94 16.18 3.60
N THR A 136 -10.08 15.69 4.49
CA THR A 136 -9.04 14.71 4.17
C THR A 136 -9.64 13.44 3.56
N PHE A 137 -10.74 12.92 4.13
CA PHE A 137 -11.43 11.76 3.57
C PHE A 137 -11.93 12.02 2.15
N ILE A 138 -12.55 13.16 1.89
CA ILE A 138 -13.04 13.55 0.56
C ILE A 138 -11.87 13.63 -0.42
N VAL A 139 -10.78 14.31 -0.06
CA VAL A 139 -9.61 14.48 -0.92
C VAL A 139 -8.94 13.15 -1.24
N LEU A 140 -8.72 12.30 -0.22
CA LEU A 140 -8.13 10.97 -0.42
C LEU A 140 -9.04 10.06 -1.24
N SER A 141 -10.35 10.11 -1.01
CA SER A 141 -11.32 9.32 -1.76
C SER A 141 -11.37 9.75 -3.23
N SER A 142 -11.30 11.06 -3.47
CA SER A 142 -11.43 11.63 -4.82
C SER A 142 -10.19 11.41 -5.67
N TRP A 143 -9.00 11.63 -5.09
CA TRP A 143 -7.75 11.61 -5.85
C TRP A 143 -7.07 10.24 -5.86
N TRP A 144 -7.01 9.56 -4.71
CA TRP A 144 -6.27 8.30 -4.58
C TRP A 144 -7.19 7.10 -4.81
N SER A 145 -8.11 6.84 -3.88
CA SER A 145 -9.28 6.00 -4.08
C SER A 145 -10.13 5.94 -2.80
N PRO A 146 -11.41 5.56 -2.88
CA PRO A 146 -12.27 5.32 -1.72
C PRO A 146 -11.68 4.30 -0.75
N LEU A 147 -11.04 3.26 -1.28
CA LEU A 147 -10.41 2.19 -0.49
C LEU A 147 -9.24 2.72 0.36
N HIS A 148 -8.41 3.59 -0.20
CA HIS A 148 -7.29 4.19 0.53
C HIS A 148 -7.76 5.14 1.63
N ALA A 149 -8.82 5.92 1.36
CA ALA A 149 -9.45 6.77 2.36
C ALA A 149 -10.04 5.92 3.50
N HIS A 150 -10.69 4.80 3.17
CA HIS A 150 -11.17 3.85 4.18
C HIS A 150 -10.01 3.37 5.07
N PHE A 151 -8.92 2.85 4.52
CA PHE A 151 -7.81 2.35 5.33
C PHE A 151 -7.12 3.43 6.16
N PHE A 152 -7.02 4.65 5.64
CA PHE A 152 -6.46 5.79 6.39
C PHE A 152 -7.26 6.07 7.66
N PHE A 153 -8.59 6.05 7.57
CA PHE A 153 -9.49 6.31 8.70
C PHE A 153 -9.97 5.05 9.42
N ARG A 154 -9.55 3.85 8.99
CA ARG A 154 -9.95 2.59 9.59
C ARG A 154 -9.47 2.56 11.04
N ASP A 155 -10.42 2.30 11.92
CA ASP A 155 -10.20 1.97 13.31
C ASP A 155 -10.30 0.44 13.41
N ASN A 156 -9.25 -0.22 13.89
CA ASN A 156 -9.18 -1.68 13.96
C ASN A 156 -10.23 -2.27 14.92
N ASN A 157 -10.91 -1.43 15.72
CA ASN A 157 -11.99 -1.84 16.62
C ASN A 157 -13.41 -1.72 16.01
N LYS A 158 -13.55 -1.15 14.81
CA LYS A 158 -14.86 -0.94 14.17
C LYS A 158 -15.07 -1.97 13.06
N GLY A 159 -16.06 -2.85 13.24
CA GLY A 159 -16.32 -3.97 12.33
C GLY A 159 -16.73 -3.60 10.90
N ASP A 160 -16.83 -4.62 10.04
CA ASP A 160 -16.95 -4.53 8.57
C ASP A 160 -18.10 -3.65 8.03
N LYS A 161 -19.17 -3.43 8.80
CA LYS A 161 -20.28 -2.55 8.38
C LYS A 161 -19.83 -1.11 8.14
N MET A 162 -18.88 -0.59 8.93
CA MET A 162 -18.36 0.76 8.70
C MET A 162 -17.48 0.82 7.45
N ALA A 163 -16.86 -0.29 7.05
CA ALA A 163 -16.08 -0.35 5.83
C ALA A 163 -16.95 -0.14 4.59
N VAL A 164 -18.08 -0.84 4.51
CA VAL A 164 -19.03 -0.70 3.40
C VAL A 164 -19.53 0.74 3.27
N VAL A 165 -19.95 1.37 4.38
CA VAL A 165 -20.41 2.76 4.37
C VAL A 165 -19.33 3.70 3.85
N SER A 166 -18.11 3.60 4.38
CA SER A 166 -17.01 4.46 3.93
C SER A 166 -16.61 4.21 2.47
N ILE A 167 -16.68 2.97 1.98
CA ILE A 167 -16.41 2.67 0.57
C ILE A 167 -17.48 3.31 -0.32
N VAL A 168 -18.75 3.22 0.06
CA VAL A 168 -19.85 3.83 -0.70
C VAL A 168 -19.73 5.35 -0.70
N GLU A 169 -19.56 5.97 0.47
CA GLU A 169 -19.37 7.43 0.59
C GLU A 169 -18.15 7.91 -0.20
N GLY A 170 -17.01 7.24 -0.05
CA GLY A 170 -15.81 7.55 -0.81
C GLY A 170 -16.02 7.40 -2.31
N SER A 171 -16.75 6.36 -2.74
CA SER A 171 -17.05 6.12 -4.17
C SER A 171 -17.95 7.20 -4.75
N ILE A 172 -18.87 7.77 -3.96
CA ILE A 172 -19.67 8.94 -4.39
C ILE A 172 -18.74 10.13 -4.68
N TYR A 173 -17.86 10.49 -3.74
CA TYR A 173 -16.93 11.61 -3.93
C TYR A 173 -16.00 11.38 -5.13
N CYS A 174 -15.46 10.18 -5.26
CA CYS A 174 -14.59 9.79 -6.37
C CYS A 174 -15.32 9.87 -7.71
N THR A 175 -16.55 9.36 -7.79
CA THR A 175 -17.38 9.43 -9.00
C THR A 175 -17.68 10.87 -9.39
N LEU A 176 -18.07 11.71 -8.44
CA LEU A 176 -18.37 13.12 -8.71
C LEU A 176 -17.14 13.86 -9.23
N PHE A 177 -15.99 13.66 -8.59
CA PHE A 177 -14.74 14.29 -9.00
C PHE A 177 -14.34 13.88 -10.42
N TRP A 178 -14.20 12.57 -10.66
CA TRP A 178 -13.77 12.07 -11.96
C TRP A 178 -14.82 12.25 -13.06
N GLY A 179 -16.10 12.19 -12.73
CA GLY A 179 -17.18 12.51 -13.66
C GLY A 179 -17.07 13.94 -14.17
N VAL A 180 -16.85 14.91 -13.27
CA VAL A 180 -16.62 16.32 -13.67
C VAL A 180 -15.35 16.46 -14.52
N VAL A 181 -14.26 15.76 -14.18
CA VAL A 181 -13.02 15.78 -14.97
C VAL A 181 -13.26 15.24 -16.38
N ILE A 182 -13.96 14.12 -16.53
CA ILE A 182 -14.30 13.53 -17.83
C ILE A 182 -15.15 14.50 -18.65
N ASP A 183 -16.19 15.08 -18.04
CA ASP A 183 -17.06 16.03 -18.72
C ASP A 183 -16.29 17.27 -19.22
N LEU A 184 -15.36 17.78 -18.41
CA LEU A 184 -14.48 18.88 -18.80
C LEU A 184 -13.55 18.49 -19.96
N ILE A 185 -12.97 17.29 -19.93
CA ILE A 185 -12.11 16.79 -21.02
C ILE A 185 -12.91 16.67 -22.32
N ILE A 186 -14.11 16.09 -22.26
CA ILE A 186 -15.00 15.95 -23.43
C ILE A 186 -15.40 17.33 -23.97
N PHE A 187 -15.73 18.27 -23.08
CA PHE A 187 -16.06 19.64 -23.45
C PHE A 187 -14.89 20.32 -24.16
N ILE A 188 -13.69 20.28 -23.60
CA ILE A 188 -12.47 20.84 -24.20
C ILE A 188 -12.19 20.19 -25.56
N TYR A 189 -12.29 18.86 -25.65
CA TYR A 189 -12.07 18.13 -26.90
C TYR A 189 -13.05 18.57 -28.00
N ARG A 190 -14.34 18.74 -27.68
CA ARG A 190 -15.35 19.23 -28.63
C ARG A 190 -15.06 20.65 -29.09
N TRP A 191 -14.66 21.54 -28.17
CA TRP A 191 -14.27 22.91 -28.49
C TRP A 191 -13.06 22.98 -29.40
N VAL A 192 -12.00 22.23 -29.07
CA VAL A 192 -10.78 22.14 -29.89
C VAL A 192 -11.12 21.61 -31.28
N LYS A 193 -11.92 20.55 -31.38
CA LYS A 193 -12.35 19.99 -32.66
C LYS A 193 -13.13 21.01 -33.50
N MET A 194 -14.01 21.81 -32.90
CA MET A 194 -14.73 22.87 -33.60
C MET A 194 -13.80 23.97 -34.12
N LEU A 195 -12.84 24.42 -33.31
CA LEU A 195 -11.86 25.42 -33.73
C LEU A 195 -11.04 24.94 -34.93
N PHE A 196 -10.49 23.72 -34.88
CA PHE A 196 -9.68 23.19 -35.98
C PHE A 196 -10.48 22.91 -37.26
N HIS A 197 -11.75 22.51 -37.17
CA HIS A 197 -12.59 22.38 -38.36
C HIS A 197 -12.94 23.73 -39.02
N HIS A 198 -12.91 24.84 -38.26
CA HIS A 198 -13.17 26.16 -38.80
C HIS A 198 -11.98 26.74 -39.60
N TYR A 199 -10.76 26.22 -39.38
CA TYR A 199 -9.55 26.65 -40.10
C TYR A 199 -9.25 25.82 -41.37
N THR A 200 -10.09 24.85 -41.72
CA THR A 200 -9.92 23.99 -42.92
C THR A 200 -10.77 24.41 -44.12
N PHE A 201 -11.27 25.65 -44.16
CA PHE A 201 -11.95 26.23 -45.32
C PHE A 201 -11.22 27.46 -45.85
#